data_AF-A0A935WRD7-F1
#
_entry.id   AF-A0A935WRD7-F1
#
_cell.length_a   1.000
_cell.length_b   1.000
_cell.length_c   1.000
_cell.angle_alpha   90.00
_cell.angle_beta   90.00
_cell.angle_gamma   90.00
#
_symmetry.space_group_name_H-M   'P 1'
#
loop_
_entity.id
_entity.type
_entity.pdbx_description
1 polymer ?
#
loop_
_entity_poly.entity_id
_entity_poly.type
_entity_poly.pdbx_seq_one_letter_code
_entity_poly.pdbx_strand_id
1 'polypeptide(L)'
;MDQNQPIEVKYTICGQGGCLADMEANDAFINGMKGGKTLLVQMINHMGRTVNITFPLNDFGKSYDGPPVDPKEIQAQKKALDNAVQNEAKETLKRIQEQNKKQ
;
A
#
# COMPACT_ATOMS: atom_id res chain seq x y z
N MET A 1 14.70 -10.55 -1.92
CA MET A 1 15.27 -9.19 -1.91
C MET A 1 16.51 -9.22 -2.76
N ASP A 2 16.64 -8.28 -3.70
CA ASP A 2 17.68 -8.31 -4.71
C ASP A 2 17.81 -9.71 -5.35
N GLN A 3 18.99 -10.33 -5.30
CA GLN A 3 19.24 -11.68 -5.83
C GLN A 3 19.25 -12.78 -4.74
N ASN A 4 18.80 -12.48 -3.52
CA ASN A 4 18.73 -13.48 -2.44
C ASN A 4 17.64 -14.51 -2.71
N GLN A 5 17.77 -15.69 -2.08
CA GLN A 5 16.78 -16.76 -2.19
C GLN A 5 15.36 -16.25 -1.87
N PRO A 6 14.35 -16.63 -2.67
CA PRO A 6 12.96 -16.29 -2.39
C PRO A 6 12.49 -16.91 -1.08
N ILE A 7 11.68 -16.16 -0.33
CA ILE A 7 10.95 -16.67 0.83
C ILE A 7 9.55 -17.04 0.35
N GLU A 8 9.14 -18.29 0.56
CA GLU A 8 7.80 -18.75 0.23
C GLU A 8 6.83 -18.35 1.34
N VAL A 9 5.72 -17.70 0.94
CA VAL A 9 4.64 -17.30 1.84
C VAL A 9 3.33 -17.86 1.28
N LYS A 10 2.55 -18.52 2.14
CA LYS A 10 1.27 -19.11 1.76
C LYS A 10 0.14 -18.10 1.91
N TYR A 11 -0.81 -18.14 0.99
CA TYR A 11 -2.06 -17.39 1.17
C TYR A 11 -2.85 -17.95 2.36
N THR A 12 -3.29 -17.06 3.24
CA THR A 12 -4.06 -17.38 4.45
C THR A 12 -5.57 -17.25 4.17
N ILE A 13 -5.98 -16.20 3.46
CA ILE A 13 -7.39 -15.91 3.15
C ILE A 13 -7.46 -15.34 1.72
N CYS A 14 -8.43 -15.78 0.91
CA CYS A 14 -8.74 -15.17 -0.39
C CYS A 14 -10.19 -14.69 -0.43
N GLY A 15 -10.39 -13.45 -0.86
CA GLY A 15 -11.72 -12.84 -1.05
C GLY A 15 -11.81 -12.10 -2.38
N GLN A 16 -12.91 -11.37 -2.59
CA GLN A 16 -13.16 -10.65 -3.85
C GLN A 16 -12.06 -9.60 -4.17
N GLY A 17 -11.44 -9.01 -3.14
CA GLY A 17 -10.38 -8.01 -3.27
C GLY A 17 -8.97 -8.56 -3.44
N GLY A 18 -8.77 -9.89 -3.38
CA GLY A 18 -7.45 -10.53 -3.47
C GLY A 18 -7.20 -11.53 -2.35
N CYS A 19 -5.95 -12.00 -2.27
CA CYS A 19 -5.49 -12.92 -1.25
C CYS A 19 -4.56 -12.22 -0.26
N LEU A 20 -4.73 -12.54 1.02
CA LEU A 20 -3.83 -12.19 2.11
C LEU A 20 -2.77 -13.28 2.25
N ALA A 21 -1.53 -12.88 2.47
CA ALA A 21 -0.42 -13.75 2.81
C ALA A 21 0.38 -13.07 3.93
N ASP A 22 0.69 -13.82 4.97
CA ASP A 22 1.26 -13.29 6.19
C ASP A 22 2.52 -14.09 6.52
N MET A 23 3.57 -13.38 6.88
CA MET A 23 4.81 -13.97 7.38
C MET A 23 5.37 -13.12 8.50
N GLU A 24 6.11 -13.73 9.41
CA GLU A 24 6.85 -13.01 10.42
C GLU A 24 8.04 -12.27 9.78
N ALA A 25 8.09 -10.95 9.98
CA ALA A 25 9.21 -10.12 9.57
C ALA A 25 10.24 -10.07 10.71
N ASN A 26 11.09 -11.09 10.80
CA ASN A 26 12.16 -11.15 11.79
C ASN A 26 13.29 -10.13 11.51
N ASP A 27 14.22 -9.99 12.46
CA ASP A 27 15.33 -9.04 12.36
C ASP A 27 16.17 -9.22 11.09
N ALA A 28 16.41 -10.47 10.65
CA ALA A 28 17.15 -10.74 9.42
C ALA A 28 16.40 -10.22 8.18
N PHE A 29 15.08 -10.37 8.14
CA PHE A 29 14.24 -9.84 7.07
C PHE A 29 14.25 -8.31 7.07
N ILE A 30 14.06 -7.69 8.24
CA ILE A 30 14.10 -6.22 8.37
C ILE A 30 15.47 -5.67 7.94
N ASN A 31 16.56 -6.25 8.42
CA ASN A 31 17.91 -5.85 8.05
C ASN A 31 18.16 -6.04 6.54
N GLY A 32 17.64 -7.10 5.94
CA GLY A 32 17.66 -7.30 4.50
C GLY A 32 16.92 -6.19 3.75
N MET A 33 15.77 -5.73 4.25
CA MET A 33 15.03 -4.62 3.63
C MET A 33 15.75 -3.29 3.78
N LYS A 34 16.40 -3.03 4.92
CA LYS A 34 17.18 -1.80 5.15
C LYS A 34 18.41 -1.70 4.25
N GLY A 35 19.10 -2.81 4.02
CA GLY A 35 20.32 -2.85 3.21
C GLY A 35 20.08 -3.14 1.71
N GLY A 36 18.90 -3.64 1.35
CA GLY A 36 18.55 -4.01 -0.01
C GLY A 36 18.16 -2.84 -0.88
N LYS A 37 18.17 -3.05 -2.21
CA LYS A 37 17.72 -2.04 -3.19
C LYS A 37 16.29 -2.30 -3.64
N THR A 38 15.92 -3.56 -3.74
CA THR A 38 14.67 -3.98 -4.34
C THR A 38 14.06 -5.19 -3.62
N LEU A 39 12.76 -5.13 -3.35
CA LEU A 39 11.95 -6.30 -2.99
C LEU A 39 11.13 -6.72 -4.20
N LEU A 40 11.41 -7.91 -4.74
CA LEU A 40 10.59 -8.56 -5.75
C LEU A 40 9.56 -9.47 -5.06
N VAL A 41 8.27 -9.18 -5.25
CA VAL A 41 7.17 -10.03 -4.81
C VAL A 41 6.62 -10.75 -6.03
N GLN A 42 6.69 -12.07 -6.00
CA GLN A 42 6.11 -12.93 -7.03
C GLN A 42 4.84 -13.57 -6.46
N MET A 43 3.76 -13.54 -7.25
CA MET A 43 2.48 -14.11 -6.85
C MET A 43 1.78 -14.75 -8.04
N ILE A 44 0.86 -15.67 -7.79
CA ILE A 44 -0.05 -16.21 -8.80
C ILE A 44 -1.41 -15.54 -8.64
N ASN A 45 -1.94 -14.95 -9.71
CA ASN A 45 -3.26 -14.34 -9.70
C ASN A 45 -4.38 -15.38 -9.93
N HIS A 46 -5.64 -14.94 -9.87
CA HIS A 46 -6.81 -15.82 -10.02
C HIS A 46 -6.91 -16.52 -11.40
N MET A 47 -6.17 -16.05 -12.41
CA MET A 47 -6.11 -16.67 -13.74
C MET A 47 -4.98 -17.71 -13.86
N GLY A 48 -4.27 -18.01 -12.76
CA GLY A 48 -3.10 -18.90 -12.76
C GLY A 48 -1.85 -18.29 -13.38
N ARG A 49 -1.80 -16.96 -13.58
CA ARG A 49 -0.63 -16.28 -14.16
C ARG A 49 0.28 -15.73 -13.07
N THR A 50 1.57 -15.87 -13.27
CA THR A 50 2.60 -15.24 -12.44
C THR A 50 2.60 -13.72 -12.65
N VAL A 51 2.52 -12.99 -11.55
CA VAL A 51 2.62 -11.54 -11.48
C VAL A 51 3.82 -11.21 -10.60
N ASN A 52 4.69 -10.34 -11.10
CA ASN A 52 5.86 -9.84 -10.38
C ASN A 52 5.65 -8.36 -10.06
N ILE A 53 5.77 -7.99 -8.79
CA ILE A 53 5.71 -6.61 -8.31
C ILE A 53 7.06 -6.27 -7.69
N THR A 54 7.62 -5.14 -8.12
CA THR A 54 8.94 -4.68 -7.69
C THR A 54 8.78 -3.45 -6.80
N PHE A 55 9.27 -3.54 -5.56
CA PHE A 55 9.25 -2.43 -4.60
C PHE A 55 10.67 -1.89 -4.41
N PRO A 56 10.90 -0.58 -4.60
CA PRO A 56 12.18 0.04 -4.27
C PRO A 56 12.34 0.13 -2.75
N LEU A 57 13.56 -0.14 -2.26
CA LEU A 57 13.90 -0.13 -0.84
C LEU A 57 14.85 1.01 -0.43
N ASN A 58 15.21 1.90 -1.36
CA ASN A 58 16.21 2.96 -1.15
C ASN A 58 15.98 3.82 0.09
N ASP A 59 14.72 4.02 0.48
CA ASP A 59 14.35 4.83 1.65
C ASP A 59 13.73 4.00 2.79
N PHE A 60 13.63 2.68 2.65
CA PHE A 60 13.01 1.81 3.65
C PHE A 60 13.67 1.98 5.02
N GLY A 61 15.00 1.94 5.09
CA GLY A 61 15.71 2.11 6.35
C GLY A 61 15.46 3.46 7.02
N LYS A 62 15.42 4.55 6.24
CA LYS A 62 15.10 5.89 6.76
C LYS A 62 13.67 5.96 7.29
N SER A 63 12.72 5.33 6.60
CA SER A 63 11.32 5.28 7.03
C SER A 63 11.12 4.39 8.26
N TYR A 64 11.84 3.27 8.36
CA TYR A 64 11.74 2.33 9.47
C TYR A 64 12.41 2.87 10.74
N ASP A 65 13.62 3.43 10.63
CA ASP A 65 14.38 3.99 11.76
C ASP A 65 14.08 5.47 12.02
N GLY A 66 13.22 6.07 11.19
CA GLY A 66 12.85 7.48 11.29
C GLY A 66 12.12 7.79 12.60
N PRO A 67 12.09 9.07 13.00
CA PRO A 67 11.31 9.48 14.16
C PRO A 67 9.84 9.09 13.95
N PRO A 68 9.14 8.66 15.02
CA PRO A 68 7.72 8.41 14.93
C PRO A 68 7.01 9.68 14.45
N VAL A 69 6.07 9.53 13.52
CA VAL A 69 5.28 10.66 13.05
C VAL A 69 4.46 11.22 14.22
N ASP A 70 4.44 12.54 14.39
CA ASP A 70 3.66 13.16 15.46
C ASP A 70 2.16 12.79 15.29
N PRO A 71 1.53 12.15 16.29
CA PRO A 71 0.13 11.78 16.22
C PRO A 71 -0.80 12.96 15.89
N LYS A 72 -0.46 14.17 16.34
CA LYS A 72 -1.25 15.39 16.05
C LYS A 72 -1.14 15.79 14.58
N GLU A 73 0.03 15.68 13.98
CA GLU A 73 0.23 15.96 12.56
C GLU A 73 -0.54 14.96 11.69
N ILE A 74 -0.46 13.65 12.01
CA ILE A 74 -1.25 12.63 11.31
C ILE A 74 -2.74 12.89 11.45
N GLN A 75 -3.20 13.26 12.65
CA GLN A 75 -4.62 13.56 12.86
C GLN A 75 -5.07 14.79 12.08
N ALA A 76 -4.25 15.84 12.02
CA ALA A 76 -4.52 17.03 11.22
C ALA A 76 -4.55 16.73 9.72
N GLN A 77 -3.58 15.96 9.21
CA GLN A 77 -3.52 15.53 7.82
C GLN A 77 -4.75 14.67 7.45
N LYS A 78 -5.13 13.72 8.31
CA LYS A 78 -6.35 12.92 8.10
C LYS A 78 -7.60 13.79 8.04
N LYS A 79 -7.78 14.73 8.98
CA LYS A 79 -8.90 15.67 8.95
C LYS A 79 -8.92 16.52 7.68
N ALA A 80 -7.77 17.01 7.24
CA ALA A 80 -7.65 17.79 6.02
C ALA A 80 -8.05 16.96 4.78
N LEU A 81 -7.59 15.71 4.73
CA LEU A 81 -7.94 14.77 3.67
C LEU A 81 -9.44 14.46 3.65
N ASP A 82 -10.04 14.16 4.79
CA ASP A 82 -11.47 13.88 4.91
C ASP A 82 -12.32 15.06 4.43
N ASN A 83 -11.94 16.28 4.82
CA ASN A 83 -12.61 17.51 4.38
C ASN A 83 -12.49 17.72 2.87
N ALA A 84 -11.31 17.48 2.28
CA ALA A 84 -11.09 17.60 0.85
C ALA A 84 -11.98 16.61 0.07
N VAL A 85 -12.01 15.35 0.50
CA VAL A 85 -12.86 14.29 -0.08
C VAL A 85 -14.34 14.65 0.01
N GLN A 86 -14.80 15.13 1.17
CA GLN A 86 -16.20 15.56 1.38
C GLN A 86 -16.59 16.71 0.46
N ASN A 87 -15.71 17.70 0.29
CA ASN A 87 -15.97 18.85 -0.57
C ASN A 87 -16.02 18.42 -2.03
N GLU A 88 -15.09 17.59 -2.49
CA GLU A 88 -15.08 17.07 -3.85
C GLU A 88 -16.34 16.23 -4.16
N ALA A 89 -16.79 15.42 -3.21
CA ALA A 89 -18.04 14.67 -3.34
C ALA A 89 -19.26 15.60 -3.50
N LYS A 90 -19.35 16.66 -2.68
CA LYS A 90 -20.44 17.65 -2.76
C LYS A 90 -20.44 18.39 -4.10
N GLU A 91 -19.29 18.82 -4.57
CA GLU A 91 -19.16 19.51 -5.86
C GLU A 91 -19.51 18.57 -7.03
N THR A 92 -19.10 17.30 -6.95
CA THR A 92 -19.49 16.29 -7.93
C THR A 92 -21.01 16.07 -7.98
N LEU A 93 -21.65 15.97 -6.82
CA LEU A 93 -23.11 15.84 -6.73
C LEU A 93 -23.83 17.06 -7.32
N LYS A 94 -23.38 18.28 -7.04
CA LYS A 94 -23.94 19.49 -7.65
C LYS A 94 -23.83 19.47 -9.18
N ARG A 95 -22.65 19.10 -9.72
CA ARG A 95 -22.45 19.00 -11.18
C ARG A 95 -23.40 17.99 -11.83
N ILE A 96 -23.59 16.82 -11.21
CA ILE A 96 -24.52 15.80 -11.70
C ILE A 96 -25.97 16.33 -11.68
N GLN A 97 -26.37 17.02 -10.60
CA GLN A 97 -27.70 17.61 -10.50
C GLN A 97 -27.95 18.71 -11.53
N GLU A 98 -26.96 19.56 -11.80
CA GLU A 98 -27.04 20.58 -12.84
C GLU A 98 -27.09 20.00 -14.24
N GLN A 99 -26.37 18.89 -14.50
CA GLN A 99 -26.45 18.16 -15.77
C GLN A 99 -27.84 17.53 -15.97
N ASN A 100 -28.41 16.91 -14.93
CA ASN A 100 -29.74 16.32 -15.00
C ASN A 100 -30.87 17.35 -15.18
N LYS A 101 -30.66 18.61 -14.77
CA LYS A 101 -31.64 19.71 -15.00
C LYS A 101 -31.58 20.31 -16.40
N LYS A 102 -30.52 20.05 -17.16
CA LYS A 102 -30.32 20.54 -18.53
C LYS A 102 -30.76 19.52 -19.59
N GLN A 103 -31.28 18.38 -19.16
CA GLN A 103 -31.83 17.31 -19.98
C GLN A 103 -33.36 17.30 -19.86
#